data_AF-A0A090QNK7-F1
#
_entry.id   AF-A0A090QNK7-F1
#
_cell.length_a   1.000
_cell.length_b   1.000
_cell.length_c   1.000
_cell.angle_alpha   90.00
_cell.angle_beta   90.00
_cell.angle_gamma   90.00
#
_symmetry.space_group_name_H-M   'P 1'
#
loop_
_entity.id
_entity.type
_entity.pdbx_description
1 polymer ?
#
loop_
_entity_poly.entity_id
_entity_poly.type
_entity_poly.pdbx_seq_one_letter_code
_entity_poly.pdbx_strand_id
1 'polypeptide(L)'
;MKFFYLYVLVATLISCQTEKETSTTDEVSTPTKSKRQSRSLDENFKSYWFDGTAEISSYELNQARYGEMRQGTAVLIYVTEPFDSKDQIKADRIKDDNYSVLKLNATRDFNTGIYPYRMMSSTFLPLDFESNAIKVAASIQEWCGHTYMQFNENNTSYDIQLHSYFQSEGNKSFQIESALLENQIPSQLRLGPLKMPVDTLNIVPSAEFLRLKHIDAEPMER
;
A
#
# COMPACT_ATOMS: atom_id res chain seq x y z
N MET A 1 -47.22 64.66 -26.91
CA MET A 1 -47.59 65.09 -25.54
C MET A 1 -48.99 64.57 -25.22
N LYS A 2 -49.13 63.50 -24.42
CA LYS A 2 -50.39 63.01 -23.85
C LYS A 2 -50.08 62.12 -22.63
N PHE A 3 -50.17 62.77 -21.47
CA PHE A 3 -50.70 62.37 -20.16
C PHE A 3 -51.00 60.89 -19.79
N PHE A 4 -50.78 60.63 -18.47
CA PHE A 4 -51.60 59.80 -17.55
C PHE A 4 -51.41 58.26 -17.66
N TYR A 5 -51.27 57.41 -16.63
CA TYR A 5 -51.71 57.39 -15.22
C TYR A 5 -50.71 56.62 -14.33
N LEU A 6 -50.54 57.13 -13.10
CA LEU A 6 -50.17 56.40 -11.90
C LEU A 6 -51.36 55.51 -11.48
N TYR A 7 -51.15 54.21 -11.27
CA TYR A 7 -52.03 53.38 -10.45
C TYR A 7 -51.22 52.37 -9.61
N VAL A 8 -51.64 52.30 -8.35
CA VAL A 8 -51.09 51.59 -7.20
C VAL A 8 -51.79 50.22 -7.06
N LEU A 9 -51.16 49.32 -6.28
CA LEU A 9 -51.69 48.07 -5.68
C LEU A 9 -51.80 46.88 -6.67
N VAL A 10 -51.35 45.66 -6.39
CA VAL A 10 -51.55 44.85 -5.18
C VAL A 10 -50.38 43.86 -5.01
N ALA A 11 -49.90 43.73 -3.78
CA ALA A 11 -49.01 42.66 -3.36
C ALA A 11 -49.78 41.33 -3.26
N THR A 12 -49.34 40.31 -3.99
CA THR A 12 -49.70 38.92 -3.71
C THR A 12 -48.46 38.19 -3.19
N LEU A 13 -48.45 38.00 -1.88
CA LEU A 13 -47.56 37.08 -1.18
C LEU A 13 -47.91 35.66 -1.64
N ILE A 14 -47.04 35.04 -2.44
CA ILE A 14 -47.02 33.59 -2.59
C ILE A 14 -45.76 33.10 -1.91
N SER A 15 -45.98 32.74 -0.64
CA SER A 15 -45.10 31.96 0.21
C SER A 15 -44.74 30.65 -0.48
N CYS A 16 -43.45 30.45 -0.76
CA CYS A 16 -42.90 29.13 -1.04
C CYS A 16 -42.24 28.64 0.25
N GLN A 17 -42.90 27.71 0.92
CA GLN A 17 -42.34 26.92 2.02
C GLN A 17 -41.16 26.12 1.47
N THR A 18 -39.95 26.46 1.92
CA THR A 18 -38.80 25.57 1.76
C THR A 18 -38.80 24.64 2.96
N GLU A 19 -39.08 23.36 2.72
CA GLU A 19 -38.97 22.30 3.73
C GLU A 19 -37.53 22.25 4.24
N LYS A 20 -37.37 22.40 5.56
CA LYS A 20 -36.14 22.10 6.27
C LYS A 20 -36.06 20.58 6.41
N GLU A 21 -35.25 19.93 5.60
CA GLU A 21 -34.74 18.61 5.95
C GLU A 21 -33.89 18.75 7.22
N THR A 22 -34.39 18.11 8.28
CA THR A 22 -33.70 17.97 9.55
C THR A 22 -32.57 16.98 9.33
N SER A 23 -31.35 17.49 9.17
CA SER A 23 -30.15 16.68 9.27
C SER A 23 -30.02 16.26 10.73
N THR A 24 -30.41 15.03 11.02
CA THR A 24 -30.00 14.32 12.22
C THR A 24 -28.48 14.39 12.31
N THR A 25 -27.98 15.01 13.37
CA THR A 25 -26.61 14.82 13.85
C THR A 25 -26.43 13.34 14.14
N ASP A 26 -26.03 12.58 13.13
CA ASP A 26 -25.39 11.31 13.33
C ASP A 26 -24.07 11.61 14.03
N GLU A 27 -23.96 11.11 15.26
CA GLU A 27 -22.70 11.02 15.98
C GLU A 27 -21.68 10.42 15.01
N VAL A 28 -20.69 11.24 14.66
CA VAL A 28 -19.50 10.79 13.93
C VAL A 28 -18.85 9.74 14.81
N SER A 29 -19.15 8.49 14.50
CA SER A 29 -18.44 7.33 15.02
C SER A 29 -16.97 7.55 14.71
N THR A 30 -16.21 7.85 15.76
CA THR A 30 -14.76 7.87 15.69
C THR A 30 -14.34 6.48 15.21
N PRO A 31 -13.49 6.34 14.18
CA PRO A 31 -13.02 5.03 13.78
C PRO A 31 -12.22 4.47 14.96
N THR A 32 -12.83 3.51 15.64
CA THR A 32 -12.24 2.79 16.76
C THR A 32 -10.92 2.22 16.28
N LYS A 33 -9.79 2.72 16.81
CA LYS A 33 -8.48 2.08 16.60
C LYS A 33 -8.67 0.59 16.90
N SER A 34 -8.57 -0.23 15.85
CA SER A 34 -8.52 -1.69 15.97
C SER A 34 -7.56 -2.02 17.11
N LYS A 35 -7.98 -2.92 18.02
CA LYS A 35 -7.26 -3.28 19.25
C LYS A 35 -6.04 -4.13 18.90
N ARG A 36 -5.14 -3.59 18.08
CA ARG A 36 -3.89 -4.23 17.64
C ARG A 36 -2.90 -4.22 18.80
N GLN A 37 -2.15 -5.30 18.94
CA GLN A 37 -1.10 -5.38 19.94
C GLN A 37 -0.01 -4.35 19.63
N SER A 38 0.30 -3.47 20.58
CA SER A 38 1.37 -2.49 20.40
C SER A 38 2.74 -3.17 20.25
N ARG A 39 3.57 -2.63 19.35
CA ARG A 39 4.94 -3.10 19.12
C ARG A 39 5.89 -2.33 20.04
N SER A 40 6.71 -3.06 20.79
CA SER A 40 7.77 -2.46 21.59
C SER A 40 9.06 -2.37 20.78
N LEU A 41 9.54 -1.15 20.55
CA LEU A 41 10.81 -0.84 19.91
C LEU A 41 11.84 -0.44 20.96
N ASP A 42 13.01 -1.07 20.92
CA ASP A 42 14.12 -0.71 21.81
C ASP A 42 14.78 0.61 21.39
N GLU A 43 15.59 1.17 22.29
CA GLU A 43 16.24 2.48 22.06
C GLU A 43 17.28 2.43 20.94
N ASN A 44 17.92 1.28 20.68
CA ASN A 44 18.87 1.15 19.57
C ASN A 44 18.14 1.24 18.24
N PHE A 45 17.00 0.54 18.11
CA PHE A 45 16.13 0.63 16.93
C PHE A 45 15.66 2.07 16.71
N LYS A 46 15.17 2.74 17.77
CA LYS A 46 14.69 4.11 17.66
C LYS A 46 15.80 5.07 17.22
N SER A 47 16.97 4.97 17.86
CA SER A 47 18.12 5.82 17.56
C SER A 47 18.63 5.63 16.12
N TYR A 48 18.51 4.43 15.56
CA TYR A 48 18.96 4.15 14.20
C TYR A 48 17.91 4.57 13.16
N TRP A 49 16.64 4.20 13.35
CA TRP A 49 15.63 4.35 12.31
C TRP A 49 14.91 5.70 12.30
N PHE A 50 14.88 6.43 13.42
CA PHE A 50 14.19 7.72 13.54
C PHE A 50 15.14 8.92 13.51
N ASP A 51 16.35 8.76 12.96
CA ASP A 51 17.33 9.84 12.83
C ASP A 51 17.09 10.77 11.62
N GLY A 52 16.06 10.46 10.82
CA GLY A 52 15.68 11.22 9.63
C GLY A 52 16.44 10.82 8.36
N THR A 53 17.23 9.75 8.40
CA THR A 53 17.98 9.23 7.26
C THR A 53 17.36 7.95 6.69
N ALA A 54 17.95 7.42 5.62
CA ALA A 54 17.53 6.17 4.99
C ALA A 54 18.72 5.20 4.92
N GLU A 55 18.47 3.91 5.15
CA GLU A 55 19.43 2.85 4.86
C GLU A 55 19.33 2.50 3.38
N ILE A 56 20.47 2.43 2.68
CA ILE A 56 20.56 1.91 1.32
C ILE A 56 21.51 0.72 1.27
N SER A 57 21.07 -0.37 0.62
CA SER A 57 21.86 -1.57 0.42
C SER A 57 21.79 -1.99 -1.04
N SER A 58 22.93 -2.26 -1.67
CA SER A 58 23.01 -2.73 -3.05
C SER A 58 23.57 -4.14 -3.12
N TYR A 59 23.04 -4.95 -4.03
CA TYR A 59 23.37 -6.35 -4.18
C TYR A 59 23.54 -6.72 -5.65
N GLU A 60 24.46 -7.64 -5.93
CA GLU A 60 24.44 -8.40 -7.17
C GLU A 60 23.22 -9.34 -7.17
N LEU A 61 22.46 -9.34 -8.25
CA LEU A 61 21.25 -10.14 -8.40
C LEU A 61 21.48 -11.27 -9.40
N ASN A 62 21.06 -12.48 -9.03
CA ASN A 62 20.90 -13.61 -9.96
C ASN A 62 19.41 -13.96 -10.07
N GLN A 63 18.75 -13.50 -11.13
CA GLN A 63 17.31 -13.64 -11.34
C GLN A 63 17.01 -14.73 -12.37
N ALA A 64 16.21 -15.73 -12.00
CA ALA A 64 15.69 -16.71 -12.95
C ALA A 64 14.62 -16.06 -13.85
N ARG A 65 14.82 -16.08 -15.18
CA ARG A 65 13.80 -15.66 -16.17
C ARG A 65 14.02 -16.39 -17.50
N TYR A 66 12.93 -16.93 -18.06
CA TYR A 66 12.93 -17.72 -19.30
C TYR A 66 13.91 -18.90 -19.30
N GLY A 67 13.98 -19.65 -18.18
CA GLY A 67 14.82 -20.84 -18.05
C GLY A 67 16.31 -20.57 -17.79
N GLU A 68 16.72 -19.31 -17.74
CA GLU A 68 18.12 -18.92 -17.51
C GLU A 68 18.27 -18.04 -16.27
N MET A 69 19.45 -18.10 -15.65
CA MET A 69 19.87 -17.16 -14.61
C MET A 69 20.41 -15.89 -15.26
N ARG A 70 19.83 -14.75 -14.90
CA ARG A 70 20.19 -13.42 -15.42
C ARG A 70 20.88 -12.63 -14.32
N GLN A 71 22.08 -12.15 -14.61
CA GLN A 71 22.76 -11.20 -13.73
C GLN A 71 22.06 -9.84 -13.79
N GLY A 72 22.07 -9.15 -12.66
CA GLY A 72 21.47 -7.83 -12.51
C GLY A 72 21.89 -7.16 -11.21
N THR A 73 21.14 -6.13 -10.84
CA THR A 73 21.34 -5.38 -9.60
C THR A 73 20.04 -5.34 -8.81
N ALA A 74 20.16 -5.41 -7.48
CA ALA A 74 19.06 -5.12 -6.58
C ALA A 74 19.47 -4.03 -5.60
N VAL A 75 18.58 -3.07 -5.35
CA VAL A 75 18.78 -2.03 -4.33
C VAL A 75 17.60 -2.02 -3.39
N LEU A 76 17.89 -2.10 -2.09
CA LEU A 76 16.92 -1.99 -1.01
C LEU A 76 17.12 -0.65 -0.31
N ILE A 77 16.06 0.13 -0.18
CA ILE A 77 16.05 1.44 0.46
C ILE A 77 15.02 1.39 1.58
N TYR A 78 15.47 1.62 2.82
CA TYR A 78 14.61 1.61 3.99
C TYR A 78 14.52 3.00 4.60
N VAL A 79 13.32 3.42 4.96
CA VAL A 79 13.09 4.71 5.63
C VAL A 79 11.84 4.63 6.50
N THR A 80 11.86 5.30 7.65
CA THR A 80 10.65 5.50 8.45
C THR A 80 9.84 6.66 7.92
N GLU A 81 8.53 6.51 7.82
CA GLU A 81 7.66 7.62 7.42
C GLU A 81 6.28 7.55 8.09
N PRO A 82 5.58 8.70 8.23
CA PRO A 82 4.20 8.72 8.65
C PRO A 82 3.29 8.24 7.51
N PHE A 83 2.30 7.44 7.85
CA PHE A 83 1.40 6.75 6.93
C PHE A 83 -0.06 7.01 7.34
N ASP A 84 -0.88 7.43 6.39
CA ASP A 84 -2.32 7.61 6.59
C ASP A 84 -3.00 6.24 6.62
N SER A 85 -3.56 5.88 7.77
CA SER A 85 -4.16 4.56 7.96
C SER A 85 -5.43 4.34 7.15
N LYS A 86 -6.13 5.42 6.80
CA LYS A 86 -7.42 5.35 6.11
C LYS A 86 -7.21 5.19 4.60
N ASP A 87 -6.39 6.06 4.03
CA ASP A 87 -6.13 6.07 2.59
C ASP A 87 -4.95 5.17 2.19
N GLN A 88 -4.19 4.68 3.19
CA GLN A 88 -3.00 3.82 3.02
C GLN A 88 -1.96 4.42 2.08
N ILE A 89 -1.62 5.68 2.34
CA ILE A 89 -0.65 6.49 1.61
C ILE A 89 0.29 7.20 2.57
N LYS A 90 1.39 7.76 2.06
CA LYS A 90 2.25 8.63 2.86
C LYS A 90 1.43 9.82 3.39
N ALA A 91 1.58 10.14 4.66
CA ALA A 91 0.95 11.30 5.26
C ALA A 91 1.83 12.55 5.11
N ASP A 92 1.25 13.63 4.59
CA ASP A 92 1.95 14.92 4.45
C ASP A 92 1.94 15.75 5.75
N ARG A 93 1.01 15.44 6.66
CA ARG A 93 0.86 16.10 7.96
C ARG A 93 0.78 15.04 9.03
N ILE A 94 1.37 15.32 10.19
CA ILE A 94 1.27 14.46 11.36
C ILE A 94 -0.13 14.62 11.96
N LYS A 95 -0.85 13.51 12.08
CA LYS A 95 -2.13 13.37 12.76
C LYS A 95 -2.04 12.22 13.77
N ASP A 96 -2.90 12.24 14.78
CA ASP A 96 -2.94 11.24 15.85
C ASP A 96 -3.35 9.82 15.38
N ASP A 97 -3.91 9.72 14.19
CA ASP A 97 -4.32 8.46 13.53
C ASP A 97 -3.31 7.95 12.50
N ASN A 98 -2.23 8.69 12.23
CA ASN A 98 -1.16 8.17 11.37
C ASN A 98 -0.41 7.02 12.05
N TYR A 99 -0.03 6.04 11.23
CA TYR A 99 0.93 5.01 11.62
C TYR A 99 2.34 5.45 11.27
N SER A 100 3.31 5.08 12.09
CA SER A 100 4.71 5.01 11.68
C SER A 100 4.95 3.68 10.96
N VAL A 101 5.56 3.73 9.78
CA VAL A 101 5.92 2.53 9.02
C VAL A 101 7.41 2.52 8.69
N LEU A 102 8.00 1.33 8.66
CA LEU A 102 9.26 1.10 7.97
C LEU A 102 8.92 0.79 6.52
N LYS A 103 9.12 1.78 5.64
CA LYS A 103 8.97 1.61 4.20
C LYS A 103 10.24 0.98 3.63
N LEU A 104 10.08 -0.11 2.90
CA LEU A 104 11.09 -0.70 2.03
C LEU A 104 10.74 -0.44 0.57
N ASN A 105 11.60 0.25 -0.16
CA ASN A 105 11.62 0.24 -1.61
C ASN A 105 12.68 -0.74 -2.11
N ALA A 106 12.27 -1.80 -2.78
CA ALA A 106 13.13 -2.82 -3.35
C ALA A 106 13.09 -2.75 -4.87
N THR A 107 14.25 -2.57 -5.50
CA THR A 107 14.41 -2.56 -6.96
C THR A 107 15.13 -3.82 -7.42
N ARG A 108 14.79 -4.29 -8.62
CA ARG A 108 15.48 -5.38 -9.32
C ARG A 108 15.57 -5.01 -10.79
N ASP A 109 16.79 -4.87 -11.28
CA ASP A 109 17.08 -4.56 -12.68
C ASP A 109 17.95 -5.67 -13.26
N PHE A 110 17.51 -6.28 -14.36
CA PHE A 110 18.27 -7.33 -15.05
C PHE A 110 17.92 -7.34 -16.54
N ASN A 111 18.77 -7.97 -17.37
CA ASN A 111 18.54 -8.08 -18.81
C ASN A 111 18.25 -9.54 -19.20
N THR A 112 17.31 -9.76 -20.12
CA THR A 112 16.97 -11.09 -20.65
C THR A 112 17.91 -11.57 -21.76
N GLY A 113 18.91 -10.76 -22.13
CA GLY A 113 19.75 -10.93 -23.32
C GLY A 113 19.25 -10.12 -24.51
N ILE A 114 17.95 -9.82 -24.56
CA ILE A 114 17.32 -9.02 -25.64
C ILE A 114 16.85 -7.67 -25.10
N TYR A 115 16.33 -7.62 -23.87
CA TYR A 115 15.77 -6.41 -23.29
C TYR A 115 15.77 -6.37 -21.76
N PRO A 116 15.72 -5.18 -21.14
CA PRO A 116 15.74 -5.05 -19.69
C PRO A 116 14.38 -5.33 -19.06
N TYR A 117 14.43 -5.88 -17.85
CA TYR A 117 13.37 -5.83 -16.85
C TYR A 117 13.76 -4.79 -15.80
N ARG A 118 12.80 -3.93 -15.46
CA ARG A 118 12.89 -3.01 -14.33
C ARG A 118 11.71 -3.25 -13.41
N MET A 119 11.99 -3.62 -12.18
CA MET A 119 10.96 -3.95 -11.20
C MET A 119 11.21 -3.16 -9.93
N MET A 120 10.13 -2.68 -9.33
CA MET A 120 10.18 -2.06 -8.02
C MET A 120 8.96 -2.46 -7.20
N SER A 121 9.19 -2.80 -5.94
CA SER A 121 8.14 -2.87 -4.93
C SER A 121 8.38 -1.92 -3.77
N SER A 122 7.29 -1.42 -3.20
CA SER A 122 7.23 -0.65 -1.96
C SER A 122 6.44 -1.44 -0.94
N THR A 123 7.04 -1.74 0.21
CA THR A 123 6.43 -2.50 1.31
C THR A 123 6.39 -1.64 2.56
N PHE A 124 5.24 -1.62 3.24
CA PHE A 124 4.99 -0.74 4.38
C PHE A 124 4.68 -1.59 5.61
N LEU A 125 5.65 -1.72 6.52
CA LEU A 125 5.51 -2.52 7.74
C LEU A 125 5.25 -1.59 8.94
N PRO A 126 4.13 -1.75 9.68
CA PRO A 126 3.82 -0.88 10.81
C PRO A 126 4.80 -1.06 11.98
N LEU A 127 5.21 0.07 12.55
CA LEU A 127 6.14 0.16 13.67
C LEU A 127 5.43 0.36 15.02
N ASP A 128 4.17 0.80 15.02
CA ASP A 128 3.43 1.09 16.26
C ASP A 128 2.73 -0.15 16.85
N PHE A 129 2.45 -1.15 16.02
CA PHE A 129 1.74 -2.37 16.38
C PHE A 129 2.29 -3.59 15.63
N GLU A 130 2.07 -4.76 16.22
CA GLU A 130 2.39 -6.04 15.62
C GLU A 130 1.35 -6.35 14.53
N SER A 131 1.81 -6.40 13.28
CA SER A 131 1.04 -6.89 12.12
C SER A 131 2.01 -7.29 11.00
N ASN A 132 1.46 -7.91 9.97
CA ASN A 132 2.10 -8.03 8.66
C ASN A 132 2.24 -6.65 8.00
N ALA A 133 2.90 -6.60 6.84
CA ALA A 133 2.93 -5.38 6.04
C ALA A 133 1.50 -4.96 5.70
N ILE A 134 1.19 -3.70 5.97
CA ILE A 134 -0.16 -3.14 5.75
C ILE A 134 -0.39 -2.74 4.29
N LYS A 135 0.68 -2.63 3.51
CA LYS A 135 0.62 -2.37 2.07
C LYS A 135 1.85 -2.93 1.36
N VAL A 136 1.63 -3.45 0.17
CA VAL A 136 2.68 -3.74 -0.82
C VAL A 136 2.20 -3.19 -2.17
N ALA A 137 3.02 -2.42 -2.86
CA ALA A 137 2.74 -1.97 -4.23
C ALA A 137 3.92 -2.34 -5.11
N ALA A 138 3.70 -3.02 -6.23
CA ALA A 138 4.75 -3.47 -7.13
C ALA A 138 4.43 -3.13 -8.58
N SER A 139 5.45 -2.75 -9.33
CA SER A 139 5.38 -2.56 -10.78
C SER A 139 6.51 -3.30 -11.48
N ILE A 140 6.18 -3.92 -12.61
CA ILE A 140 7.12 -4.60 -13.49
C ILE A 140 7.02 -3.93 -14.85
N GLN A 141 8.15 -3.45 -15.37
CA GLN A 141 8.26 -2.75 -16.64
C GLN A 141 9.28 -3.45 -17.54
N GLU A 142 8.82 -3.89 -18.71
CA GLU A 142 9.60 -4.63 -19.69
C GLU A 142 8.95 -4.51 -21.08
N TRP A 143 9.62 -4.95 -22.14
CA TRP A 143 9.18 -4.67 -23.52
C TRP A 143 7.93 -5.43 -23.93
N CYS A 144 7.67 -6.61 -23.36
CA CYS A 144 6.46 -7.37 -23.67
C CYS A 144 5.21 -6.80 -22.99
N GLY A 145 5.33 -5.96 -21.97
CA GLY A 145 4.19 -5.45 -21.23
C GLY A 145 4.53 -4.93 -19.84
N HIS A 146 3.59 -4.21 -19.25
CA HIS A 146 3.69 -3.71 -17.88
C HIS A 146 2.66 -4.40 -16.99
N THR A 147 3.02 -4.59 -15.73
CA THR A 147 2.07 -5.03 -14.69
C THR A 147 2.20 -4.18 -13.44
N TYR A 148 1.07 -3.96 -12.77
CA TYR A 148 0.97 -3.31 -11.46
C TYR A 148 0.14 -4.21 -10.54
N MET A 149 0.66 -4.47 -9.35
CA MET A 149 -0.04 -5.25 -8.33
C MET A 149 0.07 -4.56 -6.98
N GLN A 150 -1.05 -4.38 -6.28
CA GLN A 150 -1.09 -3.76 -4.97
C GLN A 150 -1.89 -4.61 -3.99
N PHE A 151 -1.36 -4.76 -2.78
CA PHE A 151 -1.98 -5.34 -1.61
C PHE A 151 -2.26 -4.23 -0.60
N ASN A 152 -3.45 -4.24 -0.01
CA ASN A 152 -3.90 -3.32 1.01
C ASN A 152 -4.48 -4.12 2.17
N GLU A 153 -3.87 -4.06 3.35
CA GLU A 153 -4.39 -4.76 4.53
C GLU A 153 -5.74 -4.15 4.92
N ASN A 154 -6.74 -5.01 5.10
CA ASN A 154 -8.04 -4.67 5.63
C ASN A 154 -8.37 -5.61 6.79
N ASN A 155 -7.73 -5.34 7.93
CA ASN A 155 -7.80 -6.15 9.15
C ASN A 155 -7.37 -7.62 8.95
N THR A 156 -8.31 -8.50 8.60
CA THR A 156 -8.08 -9.94 8.49
C THR A 156 -7.84 -10.40 7.04
N SER A 157 -7.86 -9.48 6.07
CA SER A 157 -7.65 -9.77 4.65
C SER A 157 -6.71 -8.78 3.99
N TYR A 158 -6.29 -9.09 2.77
CA TYR A 158 -5.72 -8.15 1.82
C TYR A 158 -6.70 -7.89 0.69
N ASP A 159 -7.02 -6.62 0.45
CA ASP A 159 -7.61 -6.15 -0.79
C ASP A 159 -6.51 -6.05 -1.85
N ILE A 160 -6.67 -6.77 -2.97
CA ILE A 160 -5.67 -6.85 -4.03
C ILE A 160 -6.21 -6.25 -5.32
N GLN A 161 -5.41 -5.37 -5.93
CA GLN A 161 -5.62 -4.85 -7.27
C GLN A 161 -4.49 -5.31 -8.18
N LEU A 162 -4.85 -5.80 -9.36
CA LEU A 162 -3.94 -6.20 -10.43
C LEU A 162 -4.35 -5.50 -11.71
N HIS A 163 -3.40 -4.80 -12.33
CA HIS A 163 -3.48 -4.34 -13.70
C HIS A 163 -2.38 -5.00 -14.52
N SER A 164 -2.75 -5.75 -15.55
CA SER A 164 -1.78 -6.49 -16.36
C SER A 164 -2.03 -6.32 -17.85
N TYR A 165 -0.94 -6.19 -18.59
CA TYR A 165 -0.94 -6.29 -20.05
C TYR A 165 -1.28 -7.72 -20.55
N PHE A 166 -0.96 -8.77 -19.78
CA PHE A 166 -1.08 -10.16 -20.23
C PHE A 166 -2.53 -10.66 -20.15
N GLN A 167 -3.05 -11.16 -21.27
CA GLN A 167 -4.46 -11.60 -21.38
C GLN A 167 -4.87 -12.67 -20.36
N SER A 168 -3.96 -13.59 -20.00
CA SER A 168 -4.22 -14.63 -19.01
C SER A 168 -4.43 -14.08 -17.59
N GLU A 169 -3.93 -12.87 -17.31
CA GLU A 169 -4.07 -12.19 -16.04
C GLU A 169 -5.21 -11.16 -16.09
N GLY A 170 -5.16 -10.26 -17.08
CA GLY A 170 -6.08 -9.15 -17.21
C GLY A 170 -6.03 -8.19 -16.02
N ASN A 171 -7.11 -7.40 -15.87
CA ASN A 171 -7.31 -6.55 -14.70
C ASN A 171 -8.19 -7.29 -13.70
N LYS A 172 -7.74 -7.42 -12.45
CA LYS A 172 -8.46 -8.12 -11.38
C LYS A 172 -8.50 -7.29 -10.10
N SER A 173 -9.60 -7.40 -9.37
CA SER A 173 -9.72 -6.97 -7.98
C SER A 173 -10.27 -8.13 -7.18
N PHE A 174 -9.58 -8.55 -6.12
CA PHE A 174 -9.95 -9.70 -5.31
C PHE A 174 -9.41 -9.58 -3.89
N GLN A 175 -9.82 -10.48 -3.00
CA GLN A 175 -9.38 -10.52 -1.61
C GLN A 175 -8.75 -11.87 -1.29
N ILE A 176 -7.77 -11.85 -0.39
CA ILE A 176 -7.21 -13.04 0.25
C ILE A 176 -7.17 -12.85 1.76
N GLU A 177 -7.13 -13.94 2.53
CA GLU A 177 -6.87 -13.85 3.97
C GLU A 177 -5.48 -13.26 4.25
N SER A 178 -5.34 -12.51 5.33
CA SER A 178 -4.06 -11.91 5.72
C SER A 178 -3.08 -13.00 6.13
N ALA A 179 -1.92 -13.00 5.49
CA ALA A 179 -0.82 -13.92 5.74
C ALA A 179 0.53 -13.18 5.63
N LEU A 180 1.62 -13.83 6.02
CA LEU A 180 2.96 -13.27 5.92
C LEU A 180 3.28 -12.99 4.44
N LEU A 181 3.62 -11.74 4.08
CA LEU A 181 4.02 -11.41 2.70
C LEU A 181 5.53 -11.57 2.54
N GLU A 182 6.01 -12.28 1.52
CA GLU A 182 7.45 -12.47 1.27
C GLU A 182 8.19 -11.12 1.12
N ASN A 183 7.50 -10.11 0.55
CA ASN A 183 8.02 -8.75 0.42
C ASN A 183 8.39 -8.09 1.77
N GLN A 184 7.78 -8.50 2.88
CA GLN A 184 8.00 -7.89 4.20
C GLN A 184 9.19 -8.49 4.97
N ILE A 185 9.68 -9.66 4.56
CA ILE A 185 10.75 -10.39 5.26
C ILE A 185 12.00 -9.51 5.48
N PRO A 186 12.50 -8.75 4.49
CA PRO A 186 13.69 -7.93 4.71
C PRO A 186 13.46 -6.87 5.81
N SER A 187 12.29 -6.24 5.84
CA SER A 187 11.93 -5.27 6.90
C SER A 187 11.78 -5.93 8.27
N GLN A 188 11.19 -7.13 8.33
CA GLN A 188 11.05 -7.88 9.57
C GLN A 188 12.41 -8.28 10.17
N LEU A 189 13.39 -8.63 9.31
CA LEU A 189 14.76 -8.91 9.74
C LEU A 189 15.46 -7.67 10.33
N ARG A 190 15.15 -6.46 9.86
CA ARG A 190 15.66 -5.20 10.45
C ARG A 190 15.03 -4.90 11.82
N LEU A 191 13.78 -5.31 12.02
CA LEU A 191 13.08 -5.13 13.31
C LEU A 191 13.58 -6.07 14.40
N GLY A 192 13.99 -7.27 14.03
CA GLY A 192 14.41 -8.27 15.01
C GLY A 192 14.62 -9.61 14.33
N PRO A 193 15.85 -9.94 13.89
CA PRO A 193 16.11 -11.17 13.15
C PRO A 193 15.80 -12.41 13.99
N LEU A 194 15.97 -12.34 15.31
CA LEU A 194 15.66 -13.42 16.26
C LEU A 194 14.15 -13.59 16.50
N LYS A 195 13.31 -12.67 16.03
CA LYS A 195 11.84 -12.76 16.12
C LYS A 195 11.22 -13.42 14.89
N MET A 196 12.01 -13.70 13.86
CA MET A 196 11.53 -14.40 12.68
C MET A 196 11.22 -15.85 13.04
N PRO A 197 10.05 -16.37 12.67
CA PRO A 197 9.76 -17.78 12.84
C PRO A 197 10.69 -18.61 11.93
N VAL A 198 11.11 -19.78 12.42
CA VAL A 198 12.09 -20.67 11.77
C VAL A 198 11.47 -21.99 11.28
N ASP A 199 10.20 -22.24 11.63
CA ASP A 199 9.43 -23.37 11.15
C ASP A 199 8.78 -23.07 9.79
N THR A 200 8.05 -24.03 9.22
CA THR A 200 7.30 -23.85 7.97
C THR A 200 6.33 -22.67 8.08
N LEU A 201 6.34 -21.79 7.08
CA LEU A 201 5.55 -20.57 7.05
C LEU A 201 4.55 -20.60 5.90
N ASN A 202 3.32 -20.18 6.18
CA ASN A 202 2.37 -19.82 5.14
C ASN A 202 2.67 -18.41 4.66
N ILE A 203 3.31 -18.32 3.49
CA ILE A 203 3.79 -17.07 2.90
C ILE A 203 3.09 -16.83 1.56
N VAL A 204 2.57 -15.61 1.37
CA VAL A 204 2.22 -15.14 0.04
C VAL A 204 3.51 -14.76 -0.69
N PRO A 205 3.83 -15.38 -1.84
CA PRO A 205 5.04 -15.06 -2.58
C PRO A 205 5.13 -13.59 -2.97
N SER A 206 6.35 -13.13 -3.23
CA SER A 206 6.59 -11.72 -3.53
C SER A 206 5.79 -11.27 -4.76
N ALA A 207 5.28 -10.04 -4.76
CA ALA A 207 4.51 -9.51 -5.89
C ALA A 207 5.26 -9.65 -7.23
N GLU A 208 6.58 -9.46 -7.21
CA GLU A 208 7.45 -9.69 -8.37
C GLU A 208 7.47 -11.16 -8.81
N PHE A 209 7.57 -12.10 -7.87
CA PHE A 209 7.52 -13.53 -8.19
C PHE A 209 6.18 -13.89 -8.83
N LEU A 210 5.07 -13.44 -8.24
CA LEU A 210 3.72 -13.68 -8.75
C LEU A 210 3.56 -13.17 -10.18
N ARG A 211 4.04 -11.94 -10.46
CA ARG A 211 3.94 -11.33 -11.79
C ARG A 211 4.95 -11.89 -12.79
N LEU A 212 6.14 -12.30 -12.37
CA LEU A 212 7.08 -13.01 -13.24
C LEU A 212 6.56 -14.40 -13.59
N LYS A 213 5.82 -15.07 -12.70
CA LYS A 213 5.29 -16.42 -12.95
C LYS A 213 3.89 -16.42 -13.55
N HIS A 214 3.21 -15.27 -13.59
CA HIS A 214 1.81 -15.13 -14.01
C HIS A 214 0.87 -16.06 -13.25
N ILE A 215 1.05 -16.11 -11.92
CA ILE A 215 0.23 -16.93 -11.02
C ILE A 215 -0.61 -16.07 -10.08
N ASP A 216 -1.66 -16.66 -9.54
CA ASP A 216 -2.54 -15.99 -8.58
C ASP A 216 -1.85 -15.84 -7.21
N ALA A 217 -2.31 -14.86 -6.44
CA ALA A 217 -1.75 -14.54 -5.14
C ALA A 217 -2.39 -15.42 -4.08
N GLU A 218 -1.67 -16.44 -3.62
CA GLU A 218 -2.17 -17.37 -2.60
C GLU A 218 -1.05 -17.69 -1.60
N PRO A 219 -1.38 -17.90 -0.31
CA PRO A 219 -0.41 -18.40 0.66
C PRO A 219 0.12 -19.78 0.25
N MET A 220 1.43 -19.98 0.36
CA MET A 220 2.10 -21.25 0.11
C MET A 220 2.92 -21.62 1.34
N GLU A 221 2.89 -22.90 1.72
CA GLU A 221 3.82 -23.45 2.71
C GLU A 221 5.25 -23.37 2.16
N ARG A 222 6.16 -22.75 2.91
CA ARG A 222 7.58 -22.63 2.59
C ARG A 222 8.46 -22.92 3.79
#